data_AF-A0A1B2J8J9-F1
#
_entry.id   AF-A0A1B2J8J9-F1
#
_cell.length_a   1.000
_cell.length_b   1.000
_cell.length_c   1.000
_cell.angle_alpha   90.00
_cell.angle_beta   90.00
_cell.angle_gamma   90.00
#
_symmetry.space_group_name_H-M   'P 1'
#
loop_
_entity.id
_entity.type
_entity.pdbx_description
1 polymer ?
#
loop_
_entity_poly.entity_id
_entity_poly.type
_entity_poly.pdbx_seq_one_letter_code
_entity_poly.pdbx_strand_id
1 'polypeptide(L)'
;MEFFFTLGFLPPIAVLLSPLTKIIPHFWLSLLIGVLYEFILVKSNLLHYILLAPRVDLISDNKEGIFSLFGYLSIFLGGQATGLFLLPVCKTKNNLFWPSSKNEVVRFQSAPHPFKLFSLSVSPFQGLVYLAAFYHVSFYIIDTCYIYTVSRRVANLLYILWVCGYNTTFLAGYVLVDQYFWPNSDVKFTDKPLTPLQEERYSNVSKLIYVQRTPAILHALNNNSLLIFLAANLSTGVINMALNTLDCTDGKAIVVLIGYELFLASLSGLLLYFNVVIR
;
A
#
# COMPACT_ATOMS: atom_id res chain seq x y z
N MET A 1 -10.38 -19.92 7.86
CA MET A 1 -11.57 -19.47 7.08
C MET A 1 -11.92 -18.00 7.31
N GLU A 2 -11.23 -17.24 8.18
CA GLU A 2 -11.81 -15.98 8.72
C GLU A 2 -11.10 -14.68 8.28
N PHE A 3 -9.96 -14.79 7.60
CA PHE A 3 -9.21 -13.66 7.03
C PHE A 3 -9.79 -13.16 5.68
N PHE A 4 -10.53 -14.01 4.95
CA PHE A 4 -11.16 -13.61 3.68
C PHE A 4 -12.41 -12.76 3.89
N PHE A 5 -13.16 -13.00 4.98
CA PHE A 5 -14.33 -12.19 5.32
C PHE A 5 -13.90 -10.76 5.67
N THR A 6 -12.86 -10.57 6.49
CA THR A 6 -12.36 -9.24 6.81
C THR A 6 -11.92 -8.46 5.59
N LEU A 7 -11.12 -9.07 4.71
CA LEU A 7 -10.68 -8.43 3.47
C LEU A 7 -11.85 -8.09 2.52
N GLY A 8 -12.87 -8.95 2.44
CA GLY A 8 -14.05 -8.73 1.60
C GLY A 8 -14.92 -7.54 2.03
N PHE A 9 -15.00 -7.25 3.34
CA PHE A 9 -15.82 -6.18 3.88
C PHE A 9 -15.12 -4.81 4.01
N LEU A 10 -13.79 -4.77 3.88
CA LEU A 10 -13.04 -3.51 3.94
C LEU A 10 -13.49 -2.47 2.88
N PRO A 11 -13.62 -2.81 1.58
CA PRO A 11 -14.02 -1.82 0.59
C PRO A 11 -15.43 -1.24 0.82
N PRO A 12 -16.48 -2.03 1.11
CA PRO A 12 -17.78 -1.49 1.48
C PRO A 12 -17.73 -0.54 2.70
N ILE A 13 -17.01 -0.90 3.75
CA ILE A 13 -16.90 -0.08 4.97
C ILE A 13 -16.15 1.23 4.68
N ALA A 14 -15.11 1.19 3.86
CA ALA A 14 -14.41 2.39 3.44
C ALA A 14 -15.32 3.35 2.64
N VAL A 15 -16.22 2.83 1.80
CA VAL A 15 -17.22 3.65 1.10
C VAL A 15 -18.20 4.28 2.08
N LEU A 16 -18.63 3.56 3.12
CA LEU A 16 -19.48 4.13 4.18
C LEU A 16 -18.79 5.24 4.96
N LEU A 17 -17.46 5.16 5.13
CA LEU A 17 -16.64 6.19 5.78
C LEU A 17 -16.28 7.36 4.85
N SER A 18 -16.58 7.29 3.55
CA SER A 18 -16.25 8.35 2.58
C SER A 18 -16.82 9.75 2.89
N PRO A 19 -17.97 9.92 3.57
CA PRO A 19 -18.41 11.25 4.01
C PRO A 19 -17.49 11.84 5.08
N LEU A 20 -16.98 11.01 5.98
CA LEU A 20 -16.06 11.42 7.06
C LEU A 20 -14.70 11.82 6.50
N THR A 21 -14.21 11.15 5.45
CA THR A 21 -12.90 11.46 4.84
C THR A 21 -12.87 12.78 4.09
N LYS A 22 -14.04 13.38 3.80
CA LYS A 22 -14.14 14.77 3.29
C LYS A 22 -13.91 15.81 4.38
N ILE A 23 -14.16 15.45 5.65
CA ILE A 23 -14.05 16.35 6.81
C ILE A 23 -12.70 16.16 7.49
N ILE A 24 -12.33 14.90 7.73
CA ILE A 24 -11.10 14.50 8.42
C ILE A 24 -10.17 13.85 7.41
N PRO A 25 -8.90 14.29 7.30
CA PRO A 25 -7.93 13.64 6.43
C PRO A 25 -7.78 12.14 6.73
N HIS A 26 -7.60 11.33 5.68
CA HIS A 26 -7.48 9.87 5.77
C HIS A 26 -6.43 9.41 6.80
N PHE A 27 -5.31 10.13 6.89
CA PHE A 27 -4.25 9.86 7.85
C PHE A 27 -4.73 9.98 9.31
N TRP A 28 -5.39 11.09 9.66
CA TRP A 28 -5.89 11.30 11.02
C TRP A 28 -7.03 10.35 11.36
N LEU A 29 -7.89 10.06 10.39
CA LEU A 29 -8.96 9.08 10.58
C LEU A 29 -8.41 7.66 10.84
N SER A 30 -7.37 7.26 10.10
CA SER A 30 -6.66 5.98 10.32
C SER A 30 -6.12 5.90 11.75
N LEU A 31 -5.38 6.92 12.21
CA LEU A 31 -4.83 6.94 13.57
C LEU A 31 -5.91 6.96 14.65
N LEU A 32 -6.96 7.75 14.46
CA LEU A 32 -8.07 7.83 15.40
C LEU A 32 -8.75 6.46 15.59
N ILE A 33 -9.07 5.78 14.48
CA ILE A 33 -9.67 4.43 14.54
C ILE A 33 -8.72 3.44 15.22
N GLY A 34 -7.43 3.46 14.89
CA GLY A 34 -6.44 2.58 15.51
C GLY A 34 -6.29 2.79 17.01
N VAL A 35 -6.22 4.04 17.46
CA VAL A 35 -6.09 4.39 18.89
C VAL A 35 -7.38 4.07 19.66
N LEU A 36 -8.55 4.39 19.11
CA LEU A 36 -9.83 4.04 19.72
C LEU A 36 -10.01 2.53 19.82
N TYR A 37 -9.63 1.79 18.78
CA TYR A 37 -9.67 0.33 18.78
C TYR A 37 -8.77 -0.26 19.87
N GLU A 38 -7.53 0.23 20.01
CA GLU A 38 -6.62 -0.20 21.06
C GLU A 38 -7.16 0.13 22.45
N PHE A 39 -7.72 1.33 22.62
CA PHE A 39 -8.34 1.73 23.88
C PHE A 39 -9.47 0.77 24.27
N ILE A 40 -10.32 0.39 23.31
CA ILE A 40 -11.39 -0.59 23.52
C ILE A 40 -10.79 -1.95 23.86
N LEU A 41 -9.77 -2.42 23.15
CA LEU A 41 -9.12 -3.72 23.40
C LEU A 41 -8.57 -3.84 24.82
N VAL A 42 -7.95 -2.77 25.34
CA VAL A 42 -7.32 -2.77 26.67
C VAL A 42 -8.32 -2.53 27.78
N LYS A 43 -9.24 -1.58 27.60
CA LYS A 43 -10.19 -1.19 28.66
C LYS A 43 -11.34 -2.16 28.80
N SER A 44 -11.74 -2.79 27.71
CA SER A 44 -12.79 -3.81 27.73
C SER A 44 -12.19 -5.22 27.87
N ASN A 45 -13.03 -6.19 28.15
CA ASN A 45 -12.63 -7.61 28.19
C ASN A 45 -12.47 -8.23 26.77
N LEU A 46 -12.41 -7.39 25.73
CA LEU A 46 -12.38 -7.82 24.34
C LEU A 46 -11.11 -8.58 23.98
N LEU A 47 -9.95 -8.12 24.46
CA LEU A 47 -8.68 -8.83 24.22
C LEU A 47 -8.73 -10.26 24.77
N HIS A 48 -9.20 -10.42 26.01
CA HIS A 48 -9.38 -11.74 26.62
C HIS A 48 -10.40 -12.58 25.84
N TYR A 49 -11.52 -11.98 25.40
CA TYR A 49 -12.52 -12.69 24.62
C TYR A 49 -11.93 -13.23 23.30
N ILE A 50 -11.20 -12.40 22.55
CA ILE A 50 -10.56 -12.81 21.28
C ILE A 50 -9.57 -13.96 21.52
N LEU A 51 -8.75 -13.88 22.55
CA LEU A 51 -7.69 -14.87 22.78
C LEU A 51 -8.18 -16.17 23.43
N LEU A 52 -9.09 -16.10 24.40
CA LEU A 52 -9.37 -17.21 25.32
C LEU A 52 -10.82 -17.73 25.28
N ALA A 53 -11.78 -16.98 24.73
CA ALA A 53 -13.17 -17.44 24.73
C ALA A 53 -13.37 -18.72 23.92
N PRO A 54 -14.22 -19.66 24.37
CA PRO A 54 -14.50 -20.88 23.63
C PRO A 54 -15.29 -20.60 22.34
N ARG A 55 -15.08 -21.47 21.34
CA ARG A 55 -15.70 -21.42 20.01
C ARG A 55 -17.03 -22.18 20.03
N VAL A 56 -18.08 -21.50 20.49
CA VAL A 56 -19.40 -22.10 20.76
C VAL A 56 -20.51 -21.57 19.85
N ASP A 57 -20.37 -20.34 19.35
CA ASP A 57 -21.36 -19.67 18.50
C ASP A 57 -20.69 -19.18 17.23
N LEU A 58 -21.45 -18.95 16.15
CA LEU A 58 -20.97 -18.39 14.88
C LEU A 58 -20.11 -17.12 15.06
N ILE A 59 -20.44 -16.27 16.03
CA ILE A 59 -19.67 -15.05 16.34
C ILE A 59 -18.36 -15.41 17.06
N SER A 60 -18.40 -16.32 18.01
CA SER A 60 -17.24 -16.78 18.78
C SER A 60 -16.25 -17.59 17.93
N ASP A 61 -16.76 -18.25 16.88
CA ASP A 61 -15.94 -18.88 15.84
C ASP A 61 -15.17 -17.79 15.09
N ASN A 62 -15.90 -16.81 14.52
CA ASN A 62 -15.35 -15.76 13.66
C ASN A 62 -14.79 -14.53 14.39
N LYS A 63 -14.64 -14.58 15.72
CA LYS A 63 -14.32 -13.43 16.57
C LYS A 63 -13.03 -12.73 16.15
N GLU A 64 -12.03 -13.50 15.73
CA GLU A 64 -10.74 -12.96 15.32
C GLU A 64 -10.89 -12.07 14.08
N GLY A 65 -11.62 -12.56 13.07
CA GLY A 65 -11.94 -11.77 11.88
C GLY A 65 -12.78 -10.54 12.23
N ILE A 66 -13.92 -10.73 12.88
CA ILE A 66 -14.88 -9.64 13.15
C ILE A 66 -14.25 -8.49 13.91
N PHE A 67 -13.50 -8.77 14.98
CA PHE A 67 -12.95 -7.72 15.84
C PHE A 67 -11.64 -7.14 15.31
N SER A 68 -10.81 -7.91 14.59
CA SER A 68 -9.59 -7.37 13.96
C SER A 68 -9.89 -6.46 12.75
N LEU A 69 -11.11 -6.50 12.22
CA LEU A 69 -11.57 -5.66 11.11
C LEU A 69 -11.27 -4.17 11.33
N PHE A 70 -11.42 -3.66 12.55
CA PHE A 70 -11.15 -2.25 12.88
C PHE A 70 -9.66 -1.90 12.77
N GLY A 71 -8.78 -2.81 13.19
CA GLY A 71 -7.34 -2.66 13.01
C GLY A 71 -6.95 -2.68 11.53
N TYR A 72 -7.49 -3.63 10.76
CA TYR A 72 -7.25 -3.70 9.32
C TYR A 72 -7.83 -2.50 8.56
N LEU A 73 -8.96 -1.96 9.00
CA LEU A 73 -9.55 -0.74 8.46
C LEU A 73 -8.64 0.47 8.68
N SER A 74 -8.02 0.58 9.86
CA SER A 74 -7.01 1.61 10.13
C SER A 74 -5.81 1.48 9.17
N ILE A 75 -5.29 0.25 8.96
CA ILE A 75 -4.22 0.00 7.99
C ILE A 75 -4.64 0.40 6.57
N PHE A 76 -5.86 0.03 6.16
CA PHE A 76 -6.40 0.35 4.84
C PHE A 76 -6.50 1.86 4.60
N LEU A 77 -7.03 2.62 5.58
CA LEU A 77 -7.10 4.08 5.51
C LEU A 77 -5.70 4.74 5.53
N GLY A 78 -4.74 4.17 6.26
CA GLY A 78 -3.33 4.60 6.23
C GLY A 78 -2.69 4.39 4.85
N GLY A 79 -3.00 3.27 4.20
CA GLY A 79 -2.62 3.01 2.81
C GLY A 79 -3.24 4.01 1.83
N GLN A 80 -4.53 4.34 1.99
CA GLN A 80 -5.19 5.37 1.19
C GLN A 80 -4.54 6.75 1.40
N ALA A 81 -4.21 7.12 2.65
CA ALA A 81 -3.50 8.35 2.96
C ALA A 81 -2.14 8.43 2.25
N THR A 82 -1.39 7.34 2.24
CA THR A 82 -0.11 7.23 1.51
C THR A 82 -0.32 7.40 0.00
N GLY A 83 -1.41 6.86 -0.54
CA GLY A 83 -1.77 7.01 -1.95
C GLY A 83 -2.03 8.44 -2.40
N LEU A 84 -2.48 9.34 -1.51
CA LEU A 84 -2.87 10.72 -1.87
C LEU A 84 -1.74 11.54 -2.46
N PHE A 85 -0.52 11.43 -1.91
CA PHE A 85 0.66 12.15 -2.42
C PHE A 85 1.52 11.28 -3.35
N LEU A 86 1.36 9.96 -3.33
CA LEU A 86 2.13 9.05 -4.18
C LEU A 86 1.57 8.96 -5.59
N LEU A 87 0.23 8.83 -5.75
CA LEU A 87 -0.44 8.64 -7.04
C LEU A 87 -0.30 9.82 -8.02
N PRO A 88 -0.28 11.10 -7.59
CA PRO A 88 -0.07 12.21 -8.51
C PRO A 88 1.33 12.26 -9.14
N VAL A 89 2.32 11.50 -8.60
CA VAL A 89 3.73 11.47 -9.05
C VAL A 89 4.45 12.83 -8.94
N CYS A 90 3.76 13.89 -8.58
CA CYS A 90 4.26 15.26 -8.52
C CYS A 90 3.82 15.98 -7.24
N LYS A 91 4.50 17.09 -6.93
CA LYS A 91 4.13 17.95 -5.79
C LYS A 91 2.80 18.65 -6.08
N THR A 92 1.84 18.48 -5.19
CA THR A 92 0.56 19.20 -5.24
C THR A 92 0.29 19.88 -3.90
N LYS A 93 -0.64 20.85 -3.91
CA LYS A 93 -0.95 21.67 -2.73
C LYS A 93 -1.45 20.81 -1.57
N ASN A 94 -0.75 20.86 -0.43
CA ASN A 94 -1.12 20.17 0.82
C ASN A 94 -1.36 18.65 0.65
N ASN A 95 -0.62 18.04 -0.26
CA ASN A 95 -0.84 16.67 -0.70
C ASN A 95 -0.57 15.60 0.36
N LEU A 96 0.19 15.94 1.41
CA LEU A 96 0.51 14.98 2.47
C LEU A 96 -0.75 14.42 3.17
N PHE A 97 -1.79 15.22 3.30
CA PHE A 97 -3.01 14.83 4.03
C PHE A 97 -4.29 14.99 3.20
N TRP A 98 -4.31 15.90 2.23
CA TRP A 98 -5.51 16.21 1.47
C TRP A 98 -5.43 15.66 0.05
N PRO A 99 -6.52 15.06 -0.47
CA PRO A 99 -6.62 14.71 -1.88
C PRO A 99 -6.55 15.97 -2.75
N SER A 100 -5.86 15.88 -3.88
CA SER A 100 -5.82 16.94 -4.89
C SER A 100 -6.69 16.56 -6.09
N SER A 101 -7.53 17.49 -6.56
CA SER A 101 -8.28 17.31 -7.81
C SER A 101 -7.38 17.47 -9.04
N LYS A 102 -7.74 16.82 -10.16
CA LYS A 102 -7.01 16.94 -11.45
C LYS A 102 -6.79 18.40 -11.85
N ASN A 103 -7.81 19.24 -11.69
CA ASN A 103 -7.74 20.66 -12.05
C ASN A 103 -6.82 21.46 -11.11
N GLU A 104 -6.71 21.05 -9.85
CA GLU A 104 -5.84 21.70 -8.87
C GLU A 104 -4.37 21.37 -9.10
N VAL A 105 -4.06 20.14 -9.54
CA VAL A 105 -2.70 19.72 -9.93
C VAL A 105 -2.17 20.64 -11.04
N VAL A 106 -2.97 20.82 -12.11
CA VAL A 106 -2.61 21.69 -13.25
C VAL A 106 -2.40 23.13 -12.80
N ARG A 107 -3.37 23.69 -12.07
CA ARG A 107 -3.28 25.08 -11.58
C ARG A 107 -2.07 25.31 -10.68
N PHE A 108 -1.75 24.33 -9.82
CA PHE A 108 -0.59 24.41 -8.97
C PHE A 108 0.67 24.46 -9.83
N GLN A 109 0.83 23.60 -10.83
CA GLN A 109 2.06 23.58 -11.62
C GLN A 109 2.23 24.78 -12.56
N SER A 110 1.15 25.36 -13.06
CA SER A 110 1.20 26.54 -13.93
C SER A 110 1.49 27.85 -13.18
N ALA A 111 1.32 27.89 -11.85
CA ALA A 111 1.52 29.10 -11.07
C ALA A 111 2.97 29.21 -10.53
N PRO A 112 3.63 30.37 -10.62
CA PRO A 112 4.89 30.61 -9.92
C PRO A 112 4.65 30.62 -8.41
N HIS A 113 5.29 29.71 -7.68
CA HIS A 113 5.15 29.62 -6.23
C HIS A 113 6.27 30.37 -5.50
N PRO A 114 5.95 31.38 -4.67
CA PRO A 114 6.92 31.89 -3.72
C PRO A 114 7.27 30.79 -2.70
N PHE A 115 8.54 30.72 -2.31
CA PHE A 115 9.04 29.75 -1.33
C PHE A 115 8.30 29.94 0.01
N LYS A 116 7.41 29.02 0.37
CA LYS A 116 6.75 28.98 1.69
C LYS A 116 7.37 27.86 2.52
N LEU A 117 8.05 28.23 3.60
CA LEU A 117 8.77 27.32 4.51
C LEU A 117 7.87 26.23 5.14
N PHE A 118 6.58 26.52 5.34
CA PHE A 118 5.61 25.62 6.00
C PHE A 118 4.55 25.02 5.06
N SER A 119 4.85 24.87 3.76
CA SER A 119 3.90 24.22 2.86
C SER A 119 3.88 22.70 3.10
N LEU A 120 2.71 22.12 3.37
CA LEU A 120 2.47 20.66 3.47
C LEU A 120 2.51 19.97 2.09
N SER A 121 3.21 20.57 1.13
CA SER A 121 3.32 20.10 -0.26
C SER A 121 4.66 19.37 -0.41
N VAL A 122 4.61 18.04 -0.37
CA VAL A 122 5.79 17.15 -0.36
C VAL A 122 5.95 16.45 -1.71
N SER A 123 7.18 16.09 -2.10
CA SER A 123 7.35 15.12 -3.19
C SER A 123 6.92 13.72 -2.73
N PRO A 124 6.61 12.80 -3.66
CA PRO A 124 6.30 11.41 -3.30
C PRO A 124 7.35 10.78 -2.38
N PHE A 125 8.63 10.95 -2.71
CA PHE A 125 9.74 10.46 -1.88
C PHE A 125 9.78 11.12 -0.49
N GLN A 126 9.68 12.45 -0.42
CA GLN A 126 9.68 13.18 0.86
C GLN A 126 8.51 12.76 1.75
N GLY A 127 7.30 12.62 1.18
CA GLY A 127 6.11 12.16 1.90
C GLY A 127 6.28 10.75 2.46
N LEU A 128 6.84 9.82 1.67
CA LEU A 128 7.12 8.46 2.13
C LEU A 128 8.13 8.45 3.28
N VAL A 129 9.20 9.23 3.20
CA VAL A 129 10.21 9.33 4.27
C VAL A 129 9.60 9.92 5.55
N TYR A 130 8.79 10.98 5.44
CA TYR A 130 8.14 11.59 6.60
C TYR A 130 7.15 10.63 7.27
N LEU A 131 6.33 9.92 6.49
CA LEU A 131 5.40 8.93 7.05
C LEU A 131 6.12 7.72 7.63
N ALA A 132 7.16 7.20 6.96
CA ALA A 132 7.96 6.09 7.49
C ALA A 132 8.61 6.46 8.82
N ALA A 133 9.24 7.65 8.89
CA ALA A 133 9.82 8.15 10.12
C ALA A 133 8.77 8.30 11.23
N PHE A 134 7.60 8.89 10.92
CA PHE A 134 6.49 9.00 11.86
C PHE A 134 6.06 7.63 12.40
N TYR A 135 5.79 6.65 11.54
CA TYR A 135 5.32 5.33 11.96
C TYR A 135 6.37 4.57 12.78
N HIS A 136 7.64 4.61 12.41
CA HIS A 136 8.72 3.94 13.16
C HIS A 136 8.97 4.61 14.51
N VAL A 137 8.97 5.94 14.58
CA VAL A 137 9.12 6.68 15.84
C VAL A 137 7.92 6.42 16.76
N SER A 138 6.69 6.48 16.23
CA SER A 138 5.49 6.13 16.99
C SER A 138 5.51 4.67 17.46
N PHE A 139 5.93 3.74 16.60
CA PHE A 139 6.07 2.33 16.97
C PHE A 139 7.06 2.17 18.12
N TYR A 140 8.24 2.75 18.02
CA TYR A 140 9.26 2.69 19.07
C TYR A 140 8.77 3.28 20.40
N ILE A 141 8.16 4.47 20.37
CA ILE A 141 7.62 5.11 21.58
C ILE A 141 6.56 4.22 22.24
N ILE A 142 5.62 3.68 21.46
CA ILE A 142 4.55 2.87 22.03
C ILE A 142 5.10 1.53 22.52
N ASP A 143 5.96 0.84 21.76
CA ASP A 143 6.57 -0.44 22.18
C ASP A 143 7.33 -0.32 23.50
N THR A 144 8.03 0.81 23.75
CA THR A 144 8.71 1.05 25.03
C THR A 144 7.77 1.32 26.21
N CYS A 145 6.57 1.85 25.95
CA CYS A 145 5.61 2.25 26.99
C CYS A 145 4.49 1.22 27.19
N TYR A 146 4.38 0.22 26.31
CA TYR A 146 3.21 -0.64 26.20
C TYR A 146 3.54 -2.09 26.53
N ILE A 147 2.64 -2.75 27.27
CA ILE A 147 2.89 -4.09 27.83
C ILE A 147 2.67 -5.19 26.80
N TYR A 148 1.80 -4.96 25.80
CA TYR A 148 1.43 -5.98 24.82
C TYR A 148 2.32 -5.95 23.58
N THR A 149 2.70 -7.14 23.11
CA THR A 149 3.50 -7.32 21.90
C THR A 149 2.68 -7.14 20.62
N VAL A 150 3.36 -7.00 19.48
CA VAL A 150 2.75 -6.97 18.15
C VAL A 150 1.88 -8.22 17.90
N SER A 151 0.61 -8.04 17.51
CA SER A 151 -0.29 -9.17 17.24
C SER A 151 -1.07 -8.99 15.94
N ARG A 152 -0.75 -9.82 14.94
CA ARG A 152 -1.46 -9.87 13.64
C ARG A 152 -2.87 -10.43 13.75
N ARG A 153 -3.09 -11.34 14.71
CA ARG A 153 -4.36 -12.01 14.98
C ARG A 153 -5.42 -11.01 15.46
N VAL A 154 -5.00 -10.07 16.30
CA VAL A 154 -5.87 -9.02 16.87
C VAL A 154 -5.82 -7.75 16.02
N ALA A 155 -4.73 -7.52 15.26
CA ALA A 155 -4.45 -6.28 14.56
C ALA A 155 -4.39 -5.06 15.50
N ASN A 156 -3.64 -5.19 16.59
CA ASN A 156 -3.44 -4.15 17.60
C ASN A 156 -2.67 -2.93 17.08
N LEU A 157 -2.63 -1.84 17.85
CA LEU A 157 -2.00 -0.58 17.45
C LEU A 157 -0.53 -0.73 17.04
N LEU A 158 0.26 -1.51 17.79
CA LEU A 158 1.66 -1.78 17.41
C LEU A 158 1.74 -2.44 16.05
N TYR A 159 0.85 -3.41 15.75
CA TYR A 159 0.81 -4.04 14.44
C TYR A 159 0.42 -3.05 13.33
N ILE A 160 -0.55 -2.17 13.57
CA ILE A 160 -0.96 -1.13 12.60
C ILE A 160 0.24 -0.24 12.26
N LEU A 161 0.93 0.30 13.27
CA LEU A 161 2.08 1.18 13.08
C LEU A 161 3.24 0.46 12.39
N TRP A 162 3.49 -0.79 12.78
CA TRP A 162 4.51 -1.65 12.16
C TRP A 162 4.21 -1.87 10.68
N VAL A 163 3.00 -2.33 10.33
CA VAL A 163 2.62 -2.58 8.92
C VAL A 163 2.71 -1.30 8.09
N CYS A 164 2.20 -0.17 8.59
CA CYS A 164 2.28 1.11 7.88
C CYS A 164 3.73 1.60 7.70
N GLY A 165 4.57 1.48 8.74
CA GLY A 165 5.98 1.86 8.70
C GLY A 165 6.79 1.02 7.72
N TYR A 166 6.63 -0.31 7.74
CA TYR A 166 7.31 -1.20 6.80
C TYR A 166 6.89 -0.94 5.35
N ASN A 167 5.58 -0.84 5.07
CA ASN A 167 5.10 -0.60 3.71
C ASN A 167 5.56 0.75 3.15
N THR A 168 5.52 1.83 3.95
CA THR A 168 6.00 3.14 3.52
C THR A 168 7.52 3.16 3.30
N THR A 169 8.28 2.39 4.08
CA THR A 169 9.73 2.20 3.90
C THR A 169 10.04 1.46 2.59
N PHE A 170 9.35 0.36 2.30
CA PHE A 170 9.53 -0.38 1.05
C PHE A 170 9.14 0.46 -0.17
N LEU A 171 8.03 1.19 -0.10
CA LEU A 171 7.64 2.13 -1.15
C LEU A 171 8.71 3.21 -1.37
N ALA A 172 9.31 3.74 -0.31
CA ALA A 172 10.42 4.69 -0.42
C ALA A 172 11.63 4.05 -1.13
N GLY A 173 11.95 2.80 -0.79
CA GLY A 173 12.97 2.00 -1.48
C GLY A 173 12.68 1.83 -2.98
N TYR A 174 11.44 1.51 -3.35
CA TYR A 174 11.07 1.39 -4.77
C TYR A 174 11.18 2.71 -5.52
N VAL A 175 10.80 3.83 -4.90
CA VAL A 175 10.98 5.16 -5.49
C VAL A 175 12.46 5.50 -5.67
N LEU A 176 13.32 5.14 -4.71
CA LEU A 176 14.77 5.33 -4.83
C LEU A 176 15.36 4.51 -5.98
N VAL A 177 14.94 3.25 -6.11
CA VAL A 177 15.35 2.38 -7.22
C VAL A 177 14.91 2.99 -8.56
N ASP A 178 13.66 3.44 -8.68
CA ASP A 178 13.18 4.08 -9.92
C ASP A 178 13.95 5.36 -10.25
N GLN A 179 14.22 6.22 -9.26
CA GLN A 179 15.02 7.44 -9.45
C GLN A 179 16.46 7.13 -9.86
N TYR A 180 17.05 6.06 -9.32
CA TYR A 180 18.41 5.64 -9.64
C TYR A 180 18.52 5.14 -11.09
N PHE A 181 17.60 4.28 -11.53
CA PHE A 181 17.63 3.72 -12.89
C PHE A 181 17.05 4.68 -13.95
N TRP A 182 16.15 5.59 -13.58
CA TRP A 182 15.51 6.56 -14.48
C TRP A 182 15.49 8.00 -13.89
N PRO A 183 16.66 8.65 -13.76
CA PRO A 183 16.78 9.96 -13.11
C PRO A 183 16.09 11.12 -13.84
N ASN A 184 15.80 10.99 -15.15
CA ASN A 184 15.21 12.07 -15.96
C ASN A 184 13.70 11.88 -16.25
N SER A 185 13.00 11.04 -15.46
CA SER A 185 11.59 10.74 -15.71
C SER A 185 10.59 11.74 -15.10
N ASP A 186 11.05 12.89 -14.60
CA ASP A 186 10.15 13.93 -14.11
C ASP A 186 9.16 14.35 -15.20
N VAL A 187 7.87 14.33 -14.85
CA VAL A 187 6.78 14.72 -15.75
C VAL A 187 6.94 16.20 -16.07
N LYS A 188 7.40 16.50 -17.29
CA LYS A 188 7.46 17.87 -17.82
C LYS A 188 6.12 18.22 -18.45
N PHE A 189 5.46 19.25 -17.93
CA PHE A 189 4.27 19.83 -18.54
C PHE A 189 4.71 20.59 -19.80
N THR A 190 4.17 20.20 -20.95
CA THR A 190 4.40 20.91 -22.21
C THR A 190 3.18 21.76 -22.50
N ASP A 191 3.39 23.07 -22.69
CA ASP A 191 2.35 24.00 -23.13
C ASP A 191 2.12 23.91 -24.66
N LYS A 192 2.84 23.03 -25.35
CA LYS A 192 2.72 22.87 -26.80
C LYS A 192 1.42 22.13 -27.15
N PRO A 193 0.60 22.66 -28.08
CA PRO A 193 -0.56 21.95 -28.59
C PRO A 193 -0.10 20.63 -29.25
N LEU A 194 -0.81 19.53 -28.96
CA LEU A 194 -0.51 18.24 -29.55
C LEU A 194 -0.84 18.23 -31.05
N THR A 195 -0.12 17.42 -31.81
CA THR A 195 -0.43 17.21 -33.25
C THR A 195 -1.67 16.31 -33.40
N PRO A 196 -2.42 16.40 -34.51
CA PRO A 196 -3.64 15.61 -34.72
C PRO A 196 -3.43 14.09 -34.59
N LEU A 197 -2.27 13.58 -35.02
CA LEU A 197 -1.88 12.16 -34.87
C LEU A 197 -1.67 11.76 -33.39
N GLN A 198 -1.23 12.69 -32.56
CA GLN A 198 -1.11 12.48 -31.11
C GLN A 198 -2.49 12.57 -30.46
N GLU A 199 -3.32 13.55 -30.81
CA GLU A 199 -4.69 13.66 -30.32
C GLU A 199 -5.52 12.40 -30.60
N GLU A 200 -5.37 11.78 -31.77
CA GLU A 200 -6.05 10.53 -32.11
C GLU A 200 -5.56 9.34 -31.28
N ARG A 201 -4.24 9.23 -31.03
CA ARG A 201 -3.64 8.21 -30.14
C ARG A 201 -4.02 8.42 -28.66
N TYR A 202 -4.31 9.66 -28.27
CA TYR A 202 -4.67 10.06 -26.90
C TYR A 202 -6.17 10.35 -26.72
N SER A 203 -6.98 10.06 -27.75
CA SER A 203 -8.36 10.56 -27.94
C SER A 203 -9.38 10.17 -26.86
N ASN A 204 -9.08 9.16 -26.04
CA ASN A 204 -9.94 8.77 -24.91
C ASN A 204 -9.40 9.17 -23.53
N VAL A 205 -8.50 10.14 -23.44
CA VAL A 205 -7.97 10.51 -22.14
C VAL A 205 -7.69 12.01 -22.05
N SER A 206 -8.26 12.61 -21.03
CA SER A 206 -7.72 13.66 -20.17
C SER A 206 -6.17 13.64 -19.92
N LYS A 207 -5.32 13.53 -20.98
CA LYS A 207 -3.89 13.13 -21.00
C LYS A 207 -2.95 14.27 -21.43
N LEU A 208 -2.58 15.12 -20.47
CA LEU A 208 -1.25 15.78 -20.46
C LEU A 208 -0.45 15.43 -19.20
N ILE A 209 -1.03 14.65 -18.27
CA ILE A 209 -0.54 14.57 -16.87
C ILE A 209 0.01 13.18 -16.51
N TYR A 210 -0.23 12.15 -17.33
CA TYR A 210 0.23 10.80 -17.02
C TYR A 210 0.91 10.19 -18.24
N VAL A 211 2.22 10.41 -18.38
CA VAL A 211 3.05 9.40 -19.05
C VAL A 211 3.03 8.21 -18.10
N GLN A 212 2.09 7.28 -18.32
CA GLN A 212 1.98 6.09 -17.51
C GLN A 212 3.22 5.24 -17.76
N ARG A 213 4.27 5.49 -16.97
CA ARG A 213 5.51 4.73 -16.96
C ARG A 213 5.27 3.45 -16.16
N THR A 214 4.38 2.60 -16.67
CA THR A 214 4.26 1.24 -16.17
C THR A 214 5.51 0.47 -16.58
N PRO A 215 6.32 -0.04 -15.64
CA PRO A 215 7.48 -0.85 -16.00
C PRO A 215 7.04 -2.04 -16.85
N ALA A 216 7.85 -2.41 -17.85
CA ALA A 216 7.52 -3.46 -18.81
C ALA A 216 7.17 -4.79 -18.12
N ILE A 217 7.86 -5.10 -17.01
CA ILE A 217 7.58 -6.30 -16.21
C ILE A 217 6.19 -6.25 -15.55
N LEU A 218 5.72 -5.06 -15.13
CA LEU A 218 4.39 -4.90 -14.56
C LEU A 218 3.31 -5.07 -15.63
N HIS A 219 3.56 -4.58 -16.84
CA HIS A 219 2.70 -4.83 -17.99
C HIS A 219 2.65 -6.32 -18.35
N ALA A 220 3.81 -6.99 -18.35
CA ALA A 220 3.92 -8.43 -18.58
C ALA A 220 3.13 -9.26 -17.56
N LEU A 221 3.26 -8.91 -16.26
CA LEU A 221 2.53 -9.56 -15.17
C LEU A 221 1.02 -9.36 -15.32
N ASN A 222 0.59 -8.12 -15.60
CA ASN A 222 -0.84 -7.80 -15.74
C ASN A 222 -1.50 -8.51 -16.92
N ASN A 223 -0.77 -8.77 -18.01
CA ASN A 223 -1.29 -9.47 -19.18
C ASN A 223 -1.62 -10.94 -18.93
N ASN A 224 -0.95 -11.59 -17.97
CA ASN A 224 -1.09 -13.02 -17.69
C ASN A 224 -1.22 -13.29 -16.18
N SER A 225 -1.96 -12.44 -15.46
CA SER A 225 -2.01 -12.44 -14.00
C SER A 225 -2.48 -13.78 -13.42
N LEU A 226 -3.44 -14.44 -14.05
CA LEU A 226 -3.94 -15.76 -13.65
C LEU A 226 -2.86 -16.84 -13.79
N LEU A 227 -2.16 -16.86 -14.92
CA LEU A 227 -1.10 -17.84 -15.18
C LEU A 227 0.06 -17.67 -14.20
N ILE A 228 0.51 -16.42 -14.00
CA ILE A 228 1.59 -16.12 -13.05
C ILE A 228 1.15 -16.45 -11.62
N PHE A 229 -0.10 -16.18 -11.25
CA PHE A 229 -0.64 -16.57 -9.95
C PHE A 229 -0.63 -18.10 -9.76
N LEU A 230 -1.04 -18.86 -10.78
CA LEU A 230 -1.00 -20.32 -10.72
C LEU A 230 0.44 -20.84 -10.63
N ALA A 231 1.35 -20.29 -11.44
CA ALA A 231 2.77 -20.64 -11.42
C ALA A 231 3.40 -20.35 -10.06
N ALA A 232 3.07 -19.21 -9.44
CA ALA A 232 3.49 -18.83 -8.09
C ALA A 232 3.00 -19.82 -7.02
N ASN A 233 1.71 -20.18 -7.04
CA ASN A 233 1.16 -21.16 -6.08
C ASN A 233 1.73 -22.56 -6.28
N LEU A 234 1.94 -22.99 -7.52
CA LEU A 234 2.52 -24.30 -7.81
C LEU A 234 3.99 -24.34 -7.37
N SER A 235 4.78 -23.33 -7.73
CA SER A 235 6.21 -23.28 -7.37
C SER A 235 6.44 -23.12 -5.87
N THR A 236 5.63 -22.34 -5.16
CA THR A 236 5.67 -22.31 -3.69
C THR A 236 5.29 -23.65 -3.07
N GLY A 237 4.30 -24.35 -3.62
CA GLY A 237 3.96 -25.72 -3.23
C GLY A 237 5.14 -26.69 -3.44
N VAL A 238 5.83 -26.59 -4.57
CA VAL A 238 7.04 -27.39 -4.86
C VAL A 238 8.14 -27.09 -3.85
N ILE A 239 8.43 -25.82 -3.56
CA ILE A 239 9.46 -25.42 -2.58
C ILE A 239 9.14 -26.01 -1.19
N ASN A 240 7.88 -25.93 -0.76
CA ASN A 240 7.46 -26.47 0.54
C ASN A 240 7.55 -28.00 0.64
N MET A 241 7.41 -28.73 -0.47
CA MET A 241 7.59 -30.18 -0.49
C MET A 241 9.06 -30.60 -0.65
N ALA A 242 9.88 -29.79 -1.34
CA ALA A 242 11.28 -30.09 -1.64
C ALA A 242 12.23 -29.72 -0.50
N LEU A 243 11.87 -28.74 0.32
CA LEU A 243 12.70 -28.24 1.41
C LEU A 243 11.89 -28.24 2.71
N ASN A 244 12.52 -28.69 3.80
CA ASN A 244 11.99 -28.43 5.13
C ASN A 244 12.20 -26.94 5.44
N THR A 245 11.18 -26.14 5.16
CA THR A 245 11.22 -24.68 5.30
C THR A 245 11.30 -24.23 6.76
N LEU A 246 10.86 -25.07 7.71
CA LEU A 246 10.93 -24.77 9.14
C LEU A 246 12.37 -24.84 9.69
N ASP A 247 13.17 -25.80 9.19
CA ASP A 247 14.55 -26.00 9.65
C ASP A 247 15.59 -25.34 8.72
N CYS A 248 15.13 -24.51 7.79
CA CYS A 248 15.99 -23.83 6.81
C CYS A 248 16.72 -22.65 7.46
N THR A 249 18.02 -22.51 7.23
CA THR A 249 18.78 -21.35 7.71
C THR A 249 18.41 -20.08 6.93
N ASP A 250 18.50 -18.91 7.58
CA ASP A 250 18.16 -17.61 6.98
C ASP A 250 18.82 -17.39 5.62
N GLY A 251 20.10 -17.72 5.48
CA GLY A 251 20.83 -17.57 4.22
C GLY A 251 20.27 -18.46 3.10
N LYS A 252 19.90 -19.71 3.41
CA LYS A 252 19.27 -20.61 2.44
C LYS A 252 17.87 -20.10 2.06
N ALA A 253 17.11 -19.60 3.04
CA ALA A 253 15.79 -19.03 2.79
C ALA A 253 15.86 -17.83 1.84
N ILE A 254 16.81 -16.91 2.05
CA ILE A 254 17.03 -15.75 1.15
C ILE A 254 17.36 -16.21 -0.27
N VAL A 255 18.27 -17.18 -0.44
CA VAL A 255 18.63 -17.70 -1.78
C VAL A 255 17.42 -18.31 -2.48
N VAL A 256 16.61 -19.08 -1.75
CA VAL A 256 15.39 -19.69 -2.29
C VAL A 256 14.38 -18.60 -2.70
N LEU A 257 14.19 -17.57 -1.88
CA LEU A 257 13.29 -16.45 -2.18
C LEU A 257 13.76 -15.67 -3.42
N ILE A 258 15.04 -15.34 -3.51
CA ILE A 258 15.61 -14.66 -4.69
C ILE A 258 15.44 -15.51 -5.94
N GLY A 259 15.75 -16.82 -5.85
CA GLY A 259 15.58 -17.74 -6.99
C GLY A 259 14.12 -17.85 -7.44
N TYR A 260 13.19 -17.91 -6.49
CA TYR A 260 11.76 -17.90 -6.75
C TYR A 260 11.28 -16.61 -7.43
N GLU A 261 11.70 -15.45 -6.93
CA GLU A 261 11.35 -14.16 -7.53
C GLU A 261 11.92 -14.00 -8.94
N LEU A 262 13.18 -14.41 -9.15
CA LEU A 262 13.83 -14.39 -10.46
C LEU A 262 13.13 -15.32 -11.46
N PHE A 263 12.70 -16.50 -11.02
CA PHE A 263 11.93 -17.43 -11.84
C PHE A 263 10.62 -16.79 -12.33
N LEU A 264 9.83 -16.20 -11.42
CA LEU A 264 8.56 -15.56 -11.78
C LEU A 264 8.76 -14.32 -12.67
N ALA A 265 9.77 -13.50 -12.39
CA ALA A 265 10.11 -12.34 -13.22
C ALA A 265 10.54 -12.77 -14.63
N SER A 266 11.37 -13.81 -14.73
CA SER A 266 11.83 -14.35 -16.02
C SER A 266 10.68 -14.97 -16.81
N LEU A 267 9.81 -15.72 -16.16
CA LEU A 267 8.61 -16.29 -16.78
C LEU A 267 7.71 -15.19 -17.35
N SER A 268 7.44 -14.15 -16.55
CA SER A 268 6.67 -12.98 -16.99
C SER A 268 7.33 -12.28 -18.18
N GLY A 269 8.65 -12.04 -18.12
CA GLY A 269 9.41 -11.43 -19.21
C GLY A 269 9.41 -12.26 -20.51
N LEU A 270 9.50 -13.59 -20.40
CA LEU A 270 9.42 -14.49 -21.56
C LEU A 270 8.04 -14.45 -22.21
N LEU A 271 6.96 -14.45 -21.42
CA LEU A 271 5.60 -14.34 -21.95
C LEU A 271 5.41 -13.03 -22.72
N LEU A 272 5.99 -11.92 -22.22
CA LEU A 272 5.98 -10.65 -22.93
C LEU A 272 6.81 -10.72 -24.23
N TYR A 273 8.00 -11.33 -24.19
CA TYR A 273 8.85 -11.49 -25.38
C TYR A 273 8.16 -12.26 -26.50
N PHE A 274 7.41 -13.32 -26.16
CA PHE A 274 6.63 -14.09 -27.11
C PHE A 274 5.26 -13.50 -27.44
N ASN A 275 4.91 -12.32 -26.92
CA ASN A 275 3.59 -11.68 -27.05
C ASN A 275 2.41 -12.61 -26.69
N VAL A 276 2.62 -13.53 -25.75
CA VAL A 276 1.57 -14.45 -25.29
C VAL A 276 0.67 -13.69 -24.32
N VAL A 277 -0.60 -13.56 -24.68
CA VAL A 277 -1.64 -12.96 -23.83
C VAL A 277 -2.75 -13.98 -23.65
N ILE A 278 -2.82 -14.55 -22.44
CA ILE A 278 -3.87 -15.49 -22.04
C ILE A 278 -4.87 -14.68 -21.22
N ARG A 279 -6.03 -14.37 -21.81
CA ARG A 279 -7.15 -13.72 -21.13
C ARG A 279 -7.88 -14.67 -20.20
#